data_AF-A0A2N8MGB7-F1
#
_entry.id   AF-A0A2N8MGB7-F1
#
_cell.length_a   1.000
_cell.length_b   1.000
_cell.length_c   1.000
_cell.angle_alpha   90.00
_cell.angle_beta   90.00
_cell.angle_gamma   90.00
#
_symmetry.space_group_name_H-M   'P 1'
#
loop_
_entity.id
_entity.type
_entity.pdbx_description
1 polymer ?
#
loop_
_entity_poly.entity_id
_entity_poly.type
_entity_poly.pdbx_seq_one_letter_code
_entity_poly.pdbx_strand_id
1 'polypeptide(L)'
;MRSAAAAVSSSAAAASVTLFYGRFLQLMTWDPQVRICRLNIAEAERLPGSSTAYFDAVFATTYARLAGYLTEHFDTARADTLAQDLLGRTVLPRLIRTLLTADAVDLAAIREVVSAALPS
;
A
#
# COMPACT_ATOMS: atom_id res chain seq x y z
N MET A 1 -9.22 13.83 29.61
CA MET A 1 -9.54 14.32 28.24
C MET A 1 -8.46 14.08 27.19
N ARG A 2 -7.15 14.07 27.48
CA ARG A 2 -6.08 13.77 26.47
C ARG A 2 -6.15 12.38 25.82
N SER A 3 -6.57 11.35 26.57
CA SER A 3 -6.61 9.96 26.07
C SER A 3 -7.69 9.71 24.98
N ALA A 4 -8.87 10.33 25.09
CA ALA A 4 -9.92 10.20 24.08
C ALA A 4 -9.58 10.96 22.78
N ALA A 5 -8.94 12.12 22.87
CA ALA A 5 -8.50 12.88 21.70
C ALA A 5 -7.37 12.16 20.94
N ALA A 6 -6.44 11.53 21.67
CA ALA A 6 -5.39 10.70 21.07
C ALA A 6 -5.97 9.44 20.38
N ALA A 7 -6.93 8.76 21.01
CA ALA A 7 -7.62 7.60 20.42
C ALA A 7 -8.44 7.97 19.17
N VAL A 8 -9.12 9.13 19.18
CA VAL A 8 -9.85 9.64 18.01
C VAL A 8 -8.88 10.05 16.88
N SER A 9 -7.73 10.62 17.22
CA SER A 9 -6.67 10.96 16.26
C SER A 9 -6.05 9.71 15.63
N SER A 10 -5.78 8.67 16.44
CA SER A 10 -5.29 7.36 15.97
C SER A 10 -6.32 6.65 15.08
N SER A 11 -7.61 6.70 15.44
CA SER A 11 -8.70 6.16 14.61
C SER A 11 -8.85 6.89 13.28
N ALA A 12 -8.71 8.21 13.25
CA ALA A 12 -8.76 9.00 12.02
C ALA A 12 -7.54 8.73 11.13
N ALA A 13 -6.36 8.60 11.74
CA ALA A 13 -5.14 8.24 11.02
C ALA A 13 -5.24 6.83 10.42
N ALA A 14 -5.82 5.86 11.14
CA ALA A 14 -6.06 4.50 10.64
C ALA A 14 -7.04 4.49 9.45
N ALA A 15 -8.06 5.35 9.49
CA ALA A 15 -8.99 5.52 8.37
C ALA A 15 -8.28 6.11 7.13
N SER A 16 -7.39 7.09 7.32
CA SER A 16 -6.59 7.66 6.23
C SER A 16 -5.67 6.63 5.57
N VAL A 17 -4.98 5.81 6.38
CA VAL A 17 -4.14 4.71 5.87
C VAL A 17 -4.99 3.69 5.10
N THR A 18 -6.17 3.34 5.61
CA THR A 18 -7.12 2.44 4.92
C THR A 18 -7.55 2.99 3.57
N LEU A 19 -7.94 4.28 3.52
CA LEU A 19 -8.34 4.94 2.28
C LEU A 19 -7.19 5.01 1.28
N PHE A 20 -5.99 5.33 1.73
CA PHE A 20 -4.80 5.36 0.89
C PHE A 20 -4.55 4.00 0.23
N TYR A 21 -4.51 2.92 1.01
CA TYR A 21 -4.33 1.58 0.46
C TYR A 21 -5.47 1.12 -0.45
N GLY A 22 -6.72 1.46 -0.11
CA GLY A 22 -7.86 1.19 -0.97
C GLY A 22 -7.73 1.88 -2.34
N ARG A 23 -7.33 3.15 -2.37
CA ARG A 23 -7.12 3.90 -3.62
C ARG A 23 -5.90 3.41 -4.39
N PHE A 24 -4.81 3.12 -3.70
CA PHE A 24 -3.61 2.56 -4.32
C PHE A 24 -3.91 1.18 -4.94
N LEU A 25 -4.63 0.32 -4.23
CA LEU A 25 -5.04 -0.97 -4.78
C LEU A 25 -5.96 -0.79 -6.00
N GLN A 26 -6.94 0.10 -5.95
CA GLN A 26 -7.78 0.43 -7.11
C GLN A 26 -6.94 0.82 -8.33
N LEU A 27 -5.95 1.72 -8.13
CA LEU A 27 -4.99 2.08 -9.18
C LEU A 27 -4.23 0.87 -9.70
N MET A 28 -3.68 0.04 -8.82
CA MET A 28 -2.86 -1.12 -9.18
C MET A 28 -3.67 -2.24 -9.87
N THR A 29 -4.98 -2.31 -9.64
CA THR A 29 -5.88 -3.27 -10.29
C THR A 29 -6.61 -2.71 -11.51
N TRP A 30 -6.38 -1.44 -11.85
CA TRP A 30 -6.97 -0.84 -13.05
C TRP A 30 -6.31 -1.39 -14.31
N ASP A 31 -7.10 -1.80 -15.31
CA ASP A 31 -6.63 -2.51 -16.51
C ASP A 31 -5.38 -1.93 -17.19
N PRO A 32 -5.27 -0.61 -17.45
CA PRO A 32 -4.05 -0.02 -18.00
C PRO A 32 -2.82 -0.22 -17.11
N GLN A 33 -2.97 -0.08 -15.79
CA GLN A 33 -1.88 -0.27 -14.83
C GLN A 33 -1.46 -1.73 -14.76
N VAL A 34 -2.42 -2.66 -14.78
CA VAL A 34 -2.17 -4.11 -14.85
C VAL A 34 -1.38 -4.45 -16.11
N ARG A 35 -1.73 -3.86 -17.27
CA ARG A 35 -0.97 -4.05 -18.52
C ARG A 35 0.47 -3.54 -18.41
N ILE A 36 0.69 -2.36 -17.83
CA ILE A 36 2.03 -1.80 -17.65
C ILE A 36 2.86 -2.66 -16.69
N CYS A 37 2.27 -3.11 -15.58
CA CYS A 37 2.93 -4.06 -14.66
C CYS A 37 3.37 -5.33 -15.41
N ARG A 38 2.46 -5.96 -16.16
CA ARG A 38 2.77 -7.18 -16.92
C ARG A 38 3.88 -6.97 -17.94
N LEU A 39 3.86 -5.83 -18.65
CA LEU A 39 4.91 -5.48 -19.60
C LEU A 39 6.26 -5.34 -18.90
N ASN A 40 6.35 -4.57 -17.81
CA ASN A 40 7.62 -4.40 -17.10
C ASN A 40 8.12 -5.74 -16.51
N ILE A 41 7.23 -6.60 -16.05
CA ILE A 41 7.61 -7.95 -15.58
C ILE A 41 8.16 -8.79 -16.73
N ALA A 42 7.47 -8.84 -17.87
CA ALA A 42 7.88 -9.63 -19.03
C ALA A 42 9.23 -9.16 -19.61
N GLU A 43 9.50 -7.86 -19.54
CA GLU A 43 10.69 -7.25 -20.10
C GLU A 43 11.84 -7.10 -19.08
N ALA A 44 11.68 -7.58 -17.84
CA ALA A 44 12.63 -7.31 -16.77
C ALA A 44 14.06 -7.80 -17.05
N GLU A 45 14.21 -8.94 -17.71
CA GLU A 45 15.53 -9.48 -18.09
C GLU A 45 16.16 -8.68 -19.23
N ARG A 46 15.34 -8.18 -20.17
CA ARG A 46 15.82 -7.43 -21.35
C ARG A 46 16.07 -5.96 -21.06
N LEU A 47 15.23 -5.35 -20.21
CA LEU A 47 15.21 -3.94 -19.86
C LEU A 47 15.17 -3.75 -18.33
N PRO A 48 16.19 -4.23 -17.59
CA PRO A 48 16.18 -4.19 -16.12
C PRO A 48 16.06 -2.77 -15.57
N GLY A 49 16.71 -1.78 -16.21
CA GLY A 49 16.64 -0.38 -15.79
C GLY A 49 15.23 0.22 -15.87
N SER A 50 14.45 -0.13 -16.90
CA SER A 50 13.06 0.31 -17.02
C SER A 50 12.19 -0.29 -15.93
N SER A 51 12.40 -1.56 -15.63
CA SER A 51 11.63 -2.30 -14.62
C SER A 51 11.92 -1.79 -13.21
N THR A 52 13.19 -1.51 -12.90
CA THR A 52 13.59 -0.85 -11.65
C THR A 52 12.99 0.53 -11.54
N ALA A 53 13.10 1.37 -12.59
CA ALA A 53 12.52 2.71 -12.57
C ALA A 53 11.00 2.70 -12.37
N TYR A 54 10.30 1.75 -13.00
CA TYR A 54 8.88 1.54 -12.78
C TYR A 54 8.57 1.14 -11.33
N PHE A 55 9.33 0.19 -10.77
CA PHE A 55 9.17 -0.23 -9.38
C PHE A 55 9.39 0.93 -8.42
N ASP A 56 10.43 1.74 -8.62
CA ASP A 56 10.76 2.87 -7.75
C ASP A 56 9.67 3.95 -7.81
N ALA A 57 9.20 4.26 -9.03
CA ALA A 57 8.14 5.24 -9.23
C ALA A 57 6.82 4.83 -8.59
N VAL A 58 6.47 3.54 -8.65
CA VAL A 58 5.17 3.05 -8.19
C VAL A 58 5.18 2.59 -6.74
N PHE A 59 6.16 1.79 -6.33
CA PHE A 59 6.20 1.15 -5.01
C PHE A 59 7.10 1.92 -4.04
N ALA A 60 8.34 2.24 -4.41
CA ALA A 60 9.26 2.92 -3.49
C ALA A 60 8.73 4.30 -3.07
N THR A 61 8.20 5.08 -4.01
CA THR A 61 7.55 6.37 -3.72
C THR A 61 6.33 6.21 -2.81
N THR A 62 5.54 5.14 -2.99
CA THR A 62 4.37 4.84 -2.16
C THR A 62 4.78 4.46 -0.74
N TYR A 63 5.82 3.63 -0.58
CA TYR A 63 6.38 3.30 0.73
C TYR A 63 6.87 4.54 1.47
N ALA A 64 7.66 5.39 0.82
CA ALA A 64 8.24 6.58 1.44
C ALA A 64 7.17 7.58 1.91
N ARG A 65 6.14 7.83 1.08
CA ARG A 65 5.03 8.72 1.45
C ARG A 65 4.26 8.18 2.66
N LEU A 66 4.01 6.88 2.70
CA LEU A 66 3.29 6.29 3.82
C LEU A 66 4.14 6.24 5.08
N ALA A 67 5.43 5.92 4.97
CA ALA A 67 6.33 5.94 6.12
C ALA A 67 6.42 7.35 6.74
N GLY A 68 6.45 8.40 5.92
CA GLY A 68 6.33 9.79 6.40
C GLY A 68 5.04 10.01 7.20
N TYR A 69 3.89 9.64 6.64
CA TYR A 69 2.60 9.74 7.33
C TYR A 69 2.56 8.95 8.64
N LEU A 70 3.09 7.72 8.65
CA LEU A 70 3.11 6.86 9.83
C LEU A 70 4.02 7.42 10.93
N THR A 71 5.14 8.02 10.54
CA THR A 71 6.07 8.70 11.47
C THR A 71 5.38 9.89 12.13
N GLU A 72 4.69 10.71 11.35
CA GLU A 72 3.99 11.91 11.83
C GLU A 72 2.82 11.60 12.77
N HIS A 73 2.09 10.51 12.52
CA HIS A 73 0.81 10.25 13.18
C HIS A 73 0.81 9.11 14.21
N PHE A 74 1.78 8.20 14.17
CA PHE A 74 1.83 7.03 15.06
C PHE A 74 3.14 6.88 15.85
N ASP A 75 4.05 7.87 15.77
CA ASP A 75 5.34 7.91 16.48
C ASP A 75 6.10 6.58 16.44
N THR A 76 6.11 5.96 15.26
CA THR A 76 6.72 4.63 15.08
C THR A 76 8.11 4.75 14.50
N ALA A 77 9.12 4.39 15.30
CA ALA A 77 10.51 4.25 14.85
C ALA A 77 10.70 3.18 13.76
N ARG A 78 9.64 2.44 13.41
CA ARG A 78 9.62 1.40 12.39
C ARG A 78 8.68 1.73 11.22
N ALA A 79 8.42 3.01 10.97
CA ALA A 79 7.48 3.47 9.94
C ALA A 79 7.73 2.84 8.56
N ASP A 80 9.00 2.76 8.12
CA ASP A 80 9.36 2.14 6.84
C ASP A 80 8.99 0.67 6.77
N THR A 81 9.38 -0.11 7.80
CA THR A 81 9.06 -1.54 7.87
C THR A 81 7.56 -1.76 7.95
N LEU A 82 6.85 -0.91 8.71
CA LEU A 82 5.41 -0.99 8.85
C LEU A 82 4.69 -0.67 7.53
N ALA A 83 5.12 0.35 6.79
CA ALA A 83 4.59 0.69 5.48
C ALA A 83 4.77 -0.46 4.48
N GLN A 84 5.94 -1.12 4.51
CA GLN A 84 6.22 -2.29 3.67
C GLN A 84 5.33 -3.49 4.03
N ASP A 85 5.22 -3.82 5.33
CA ASP A 85 4.40 -4.93 5.81
C ASP A 85 2.91 -4.71 5.51
N LEU A 86 2.40 -3.51 5.78
CA LEU A 86 1.01 -3.15 5.48
C LEU A 86 0.70 -3.27 3.99
N LEU A 87 1.56 -2.78 3.09
CA LEU A 87 1.35 -2.93 1.64
C LEU A 87 1.43 -4.41 1.23
N GLY A 88 2.39 -5.14 1.82
CA GLY A 88 2.58 -6.57 1.61
C GLY A 88 1.34 -7.40 1.95
N ARG A 89 0.60 -7.01 2.99
CA ARG A 89 -0.62 -7.71 3.43
C ARG A 89 -1.89 -7.21 2.75
N THR A 90 -1.97 -5.93 2.39
CA THR A 90 -3.20 -5.31 1.86
C THR A 90 -3.27 -5.27 0.34
N VAL A 91 -2.14 -5.03 -0.34
CA VAL A 91 -2.11 -4.75 -1.78
C VAL A 91 -1.57 -5.93 -2.57
N LEU A 92 -0.43 -6.51 -2.15
CA LEU A 92 0.25 -7.55 -2.92
C LEU A 92 -0.61 -8.78 -3.21
N PRO A 93 -1.39 -9.35 -2.27
CA PRO A 93 -2.18 -10.56 -2.55
C PRO A 93 -3.17 -10.33 -3.69
N ARG A 94 -3.84 -9.18 -3.69
CA ARG A 94 -4.84 -8.83 -4.70
C ARG A 94 -4.20 -8.41 -6.02
N LEU A 95 -3.09 -7.67 -5.98
CA LEU A 95 -2.33 -7.31 -7.17
C LEU A 95 -1.78 -8.56 -7.88
N ILE A 96 -1.10 -9.45 -7.16
CA ILE A 96 -0.55 -10.70 -7.74
C ILE A 96 -1.69 -11.49 -8.39
N ARG A 97 -2.81 -11.66 -7.70
CA ARG A 97 -4.00 -12.29 -8.29
C ARG A 97 -4.43 -11.58 -9.57
N THR A 98 -4.51 -10.24 -9.61
CA THR A 98 -4.87 -9.47 -10.82
C THR A 98 -3.83 -9.57 -11.94
N LEU A 99 -2.55 -9.72 -11.60
CA LEU A 99 -1.50 -9.92 -12.59
C LEU A 99 -1.58 -11.32 -13.21
N LEU A 100 -2.04 -12.30 -12.44
CA LEU A 100 -2.17 -13.71 -12.87
C LEU A 100 -3.58 -14.08 -13.39
N THR A 101 -4.61 -13.31 -13.06
CA THR A 101 -6.05 -13.51 -13.39
C THR A 101 -6.78 -12.16 -13.51
N ALA A 102 -8.01 -12.07 -14.03
CA ALA A 102 -8.78 -10.82 -14.06
C ALA A 102 -9.82 -10.81 -12.92
N ASP A 103 -9.73 -9.89 -11.94
CA ASP A 103 -10.65 -9.86 -10.77
C ASP A 103 -10.92 -8.43 -10.24
N ALA A 104 -11.91 -8.26 -9.33
CA ALA A 104 -12.37 -7.00 -8.68
C ALA A 104 -11.92 -6.79 -7.20
N VAL A 105 -11.87 -5.55 -6.68
CA VAL A 105 -11.26 -5.17 -5.38
C VAL A 105 -12.23 -5.26 -4.17
N ASP A 106 -11.76 -5.80 -3.02
CA ASP A 106 -12.50 -5.85 -1.73
C ASP A 106 -11.87 -4.90 -0.68
N LEU A 107 -12.62 -3.86 -0.29
CA LEU A 107 -12.17 -2.84 0.66
C LEU A 107 -12.35 -3.24 2.14
N ALA A 108 -13.22 -4.20 2.45
CA ALA A 108 -13.48 -4.61 3.83
C ALA A 108 -12.30 -5.42 4.39
N ALA A 109 -11.77 -6.35 3.59
CA ALA A 109 -10.58 -7.13 3.92
C ALA A 109 -9.33 -6.25 4.15
N ILE A 110 -9.18 -5.16 3.36
CA ILE A 110 -8.06 -4.21 3.52
C ILE A 110 -8.12 -3.53 4.90
N ARG A 111 -9.31 -3.06 5.30
CA ARG A 111 -9.48 -2.36 6.58
C ARG A 111 -9.12 -3.26 7.76
N GLU A 112 -9.52 -4.53 7.73
CA GLU A 112 -9.20 -5.49 8.80
C GLU A 112 -7.69 -5.63 8.99
N VAL A 113 -6.94 -5.81 7.90
CA VAL A 113 -5.47 -5.90 7.93
C VAL A 113 -4.84 -4.61 8.45
N VAL A 114 -5.33 -3.44 8.02
CA VAL A 114 -4.82 -2.14 8.49
C VAL A 114 -5.06 -1.97 9.99
N SER A 115 -6.27 -2.29 10.47
CA SER A 115 -6.61 -2.18 11.90
C SER A 115 -5.78 -3.13 12.79
N ALA A 116 -5.42 -4.31 12.29
CA ALA A 116 -4.62 -5.28 13.05
C ALA A 116 -3.12 -4.92 13.15
N ALA A 117 -2.61 -4.08 12.25
CA ALA A 117 -1.18 -3.79 12.13
C ALA A 117 -0.76 -2.41 12.69
N LEU A 118 -1.71 -1.51 12.97
CA LEU A 118 -1.41 -0.21 13.57
C LEU A 118 -1.31 -0.33 15.11
N PRO A 119 -0.35 0.35 15.75
CA PRO A 119 -0.24 0.40 17.21
C PRO A 119 -1.42 1.16 17.82
N SER A 120 -1.94 0.66 18.94
CA SER A 120 -3.07 1.20 19.71
C SER A 120 -2.73 2.49 20.45
#